data_AF-X0TKW7-F1
#
_entry.id   AF-X0TKW7-F1
#
_cell.length_a   1.000
_cell.length_b   1.000
_cell.length_c   1.000
_cell.angle_alpha   90.00
_cell.angle_beta   90.00
_cell.angle_gamma   90.00
#
_symmetry.space_group_name_H-M   'P 1'
#
loop_
_entity.id
_entity.type
_entity.pdbx_description
1 polymer ?
#
loop_
_entity_poly.entity_id
_entity_poly.type
_entity_poly.pdbx_seq_one_letter_code
_entity_poly.pdbx_strand_id
1 'polypeptide(L)'
;AYDEERYLAGDREAMCRVIRGVDKPVLAIKLLAAGRNCDTQEHVREAFRYAYANIKPTDAVVVGLFPKYITQAALDLAYAEQACRDCPPGT
;
A
#
# COMPACT_ATOMS: atom_id res chain seq x y z
N ALA A 1 -28.59 1.99 -13.80
CA ALA A 1 -27.93 2.95 -12.89
C ALA A 1 -26.63 2.32 -12.46
N TYR A 2 -25.51 3.05 -12.50
CA TYR A 2 -24.27 2.56 -11.89
C TYR A 2 -24.46 2.56 -10.37
N ASP A 3 -23.95 1.52 -9.73
CA ASP A 3 -23.93 1.47 -8.26
C ASP A 3 -23.02 2.59 -7.73
N GLU A 4 -23.38 3.19 -6.59
CA GLU A 4 -22.54 4.24 -5.99
C GLU A 4 -21.21 3.66 -5.50
N GLU A 5 -20.10 4.35 -5.77
CA GLU A 5 -18.79 3.93 -5.24
C GLU A 5 -18.78 4.05 -3.71
N ARG A 6 -18.66 2.91 -3.03
CA ARG A 6 -18.55 2.85 -1.56
C ARG A 6 -17.11 2.57 -1.16
N TYR A 7 -16.58 3.40 -0.26
CA TYR A 7 -15.30 3.16 0.39
C TYR A 7 -15.54 2.60 1.79
N LEU A 8 -15.25 1.32 1.99
CA LEU A 8 -15.39 0.66 3.29
C LEU A 8 -13.99 0.45 3.88
N ALA A 9 -13.71 1.11 5.01
CA ALA A 9 -12.38 1.04 5.64
C ALA A 9 -11.96 -0.42 5.94
N GLY A 10 -12.92 -1.27 6.32
CA GLY A 10 -12.70 -2.70 6.62
C GLY A 10 -12.27 -3.57 5.44
N ASP A 11 -12.44 -3.09 4.20
CA ASP A 11 -12.01 -3.83 3.00
C ASP A 11 -10.49 -3.97 2.96
N ARG A 12 -9.75 -3.01 3.56
CA ARG A 12 -8.30 -3.05 3.64
C ARG A 12 -7.84 -4.29 4.42
N GLU A 13 -8.36 -4.52 5.62
CA GLU A 13 -8.00 -5.67 6.45
C GLU A 13 -8.46 -6.98 5.81
N ALA A 14 -9.63 -6.97 5.16
CA ALA A 14 -10.14 -8.13 4.41
C ALA A 14 -9.21 -8.50 3.25
N MET A 15 -8.77 -7.52 2.46
CA MET A 15 -7.87 -7.76 1.33
C MET A 15 -6.50 -8.26 1.80
N CYS A 16 -5.95 -7.72 2.90
CA CYS A 16 -4.71 -8.24 3.48
C CYS A 16 -4.82 -9.72 3.90
N ARG A 17 -5.97 -10.16 4.43
CA ARG A 17 -6.21 -11.59 4.72
C ARG A 17 -6.21 -12.43 3.45
N VAL A 18 -6.83 -11.93 2.38
CA VAL A 18 -6.83 -12.61 1.08
C VAL A 18 -5.41 -12.72 0.53
N ILE A 19 -4.64 -11.64 0.51
CA ILE A 19 -3.25 -11.63 0.01
C ILE A 19 -2.40 -12.70 0.72
N ARG A 20 -2.48 -12.75 2.06
CA ARG A 20 -1.74 -13.72 2.88
C ARG A 20 -2.18 -15.17 2.68
N GLY A 21 -3.42 -15.41 2.23
CA GLY A 21 -3.96 -16.73 1.93
C GLY A 21 -3.69 -17.23 0.50
N VAL A 22 -3.15 -16.40 -0.39
CA VAL A 22 -2.76 -16.80 -1.75
C VAL A 22 -1.34 -17.35 -1.72
N ASP A 23 -1.08 -18.53 -2.29
CA ASP A 23 0.29 -19.10 -2.30
C ASP A 23 1.24 -18.35 -3.23
N LYS A 24 0.75 -17.91 -4.38
CA LYS A 24 1.55 -17.21 -5.40
C LYS A 24 1.93 -15.79 -4.95
N PRO A 25 3.06 -15.24 -5.41
CA PRO A 25 3.36 -13.82 -5.27
C PRO A 25 2.22 -12.94 -5.80
N VAL A 26 1.89 -11.88 -5.06
CA VAL A 26 0.82 -10.93 -5.38
C VAL A 26 1.41 -9.54 -5.66
N LEU A 27 0.79 -8.85 -6.62
CA LEU A 27 0.98 -7.42 -6.84
C LEU A 27 -0.14 -6.66 -6.13
N ALA A 28 0.15 -6.12 -4.94
CA ALA A 28 -0.79 -5.36 -4.14
C ALA A 28 -0.97 -3.94 -4.72
N ILE A 29 -2.18 -3.61 -5.14
CA ILE A 29 -2.53 -2.29 -5.68
C ILE A 29 -3.29 -1.46 -4.65
N LYS A 30 -3.38 -0.14 -4.90
CA LYS A 30 -4.29 0.79 -4.18
C LYS A 30 -3.99 0.99 -2.68
N LEU A 31 -2.75 0.81 -2.23
CA LEU A 31 -2.38 1.09 -0.83
C LEU A 31 -2.66 2.55 -0.40
N LEU A 32 -2.67 3.51 -1.35
CA LEU A 32 -2.98 4.92 -1.10
C LEU A 32 -4.49 5.24 -1.14
N ALA A 33 -5.37 4.22 -1.14
CA ALA A 33 -6.82 4.36 -1.07
C ALA A 33 -7.42 5.33 -2.11
N ALA A 34 -6.87 5.30 -3.33
CA ALA A 34 -7.20 6.23 -4.43
C ALA A 34 -7.05 7.71 -4.05
N GLY A 35 -5.97 8.05 -3.33
CA GLY A 35 -5.63 9.42 -2.95
C GLY A 35 -6.09 9.81 -1.54
N ARG A 36 -6.95 9.01 -0.90
CA ARG A 36 -7.45 9.28 0.46
C ARG A 36 -6.37 9.26 1.53
N ASN A 37 -5.22 8.62 1.26
CA ASN A 37 -4.06 8.60 2.14
C ASN A 37 -2.92 9.54 1.67
N CYS A 38 -3.23 10.54 0.83
CA CYS A 38 -2.21 11.40 0.21
C CYS A 38 -2.19 12.84 0.76
N ASP A 39 -2.96 13.16 1.81
CA ASP A 39 -3.04 14.53 2.35
C ASP A 39 -1.68 15.05 2.86
N THR A 40 -0.88 14.17 3.46
CA THR A 40 0.46 14.48 3.98
C THR A 40 1.44 13.36 3.65
N GLN A 41 2.73 13.68 3.66
CA GLN A 41 3.77 12.66 3.44
C GLN A 41 3.82 11.64 4.58
N GLU A 42 3.41 12.03 5.79
CA GLU A 42 3.24 11.11 6.93
C GLU A 42 2.15 10.08 6.66
N HIS A 43 1.02 10.48 6.05
CA HIS A 43 -0.05 9.55 5.67
C HIS A 43 0.40 8.59 4.56
N VAL A 44 1.14 9.09 3.57
CA VAL A 44 1.71 8.25 2.51
C VAL A 44 2.67 7.22 3.13
N ARG A 45 3.63 7.66 3.95
CA ARG A 45 4.59 6.79 4.64
C ARG A 45 3.88 5.73 5.49
N GLU A 46 2.83 6.10 6.21
CA GLU A 46 2.04 5.17 7.01
C GLU A 46 1.32 4.14 6.15
N ALA A 47 0.82 4.52 4.98
CA ALA A 47 0.22 3.59 4.03
C ALA A 47 1.23 2.55 3.51
N PHE A 48 2.47 2.96 3.23
CA PHE A 48 3.58 2.05 2.91
C PHE A 48 3.88 1.10 4.07
N ARG A 49 4.08 1.64 5.28
CA ARG A 49 4.33 0.84 6.50
C ARG A 49 3.25 -0.20 6.71
N TYR A 50 1.98 0.20 6.62
CA TYR A 50 0.85 -0.71 6.77
C TYR A 50 0.85 -1.80 5.69
N ALA A 51 1.06 -1.44 4.42
CA ALA A 51 1.05 -2.40 3.33
C ALA A 51 2.13 -3.48 3.52
N TYR A 52 3.37 -3.07 3.71
CA TYR A 52 4.50 -4.01 3.88
C TYR A 52 4.41 -4.85 5.15
N ALA A 53 3.79 -4.34 6.22
CA ALA A 53 3.54 -5.11 7.44
C ALA A 53 2.42 -6.17 7.28
N ASN A 54 1.64 -6.14 6.20
CA ASN A 54 0.44 -6.98 6.04
C ASN A 54 0.42 -7.83 4.75
N ILE A 55 1.44 -7.72 3.90
CA ILE A 55 1.66 -8.58 2.73
C ILE A 55 2.83 -9.54 2.99
N LYS A 56 3.06 -10.51 2.12
CA LYS A 56 4.16 -11.46 2.28
C LYS A 56 5.48 -10.85 1.78
N PRO A 57 6.63 -11.30 2.29
CA PRO A 57 7.94 -10.85 1.80
C PRO A 57 8.20 -11.09 0.31
N THR A 58 7.44 -12.00 -0.32
CA THR A 58 7.52 -12.32 -1.75
C THR A 58 6.58 -11.47 -2.62
N ASP A 59 5.72 -10.66 -2.01
CA ASP A 59 4.80 -9.78 -2.70
C ASP A 59 5.47 -8.44 -3.06
N ALA A 60 4.84 -7.70 -3.97
CA ALA A 60 5.25 -6.33 -4.30
C ALA A 60 4.04 -5.40 -4.31
N VAL A 61 4.28 -4.10 -4.08
CA VAL A 61 3.26 -3.08 -4.24
C VAL A 61 3.37 -2.40 -5.61
N VAL A 62 2.24 -1.98 -6.16
CA VAL A 62 2.18 -1.17 -7.37
C VAL A 62 1.49 0.15 -7.03
N VAL A 63 2.24 1.25 -7.20
CA VAL A 63 1.84 2.58 -6.74
C VAL A 63 1.54 3.48 -7.93
N GLY A 64 0.37 4.11 -7.91
CA GLY A 64 0.00 5.11 -8.90
C GLY A 64 0.58 6.47 -8.52
N LEU A 65 1.29 7.11 -9.45
CA LEU A 65 1.99 8.38 -9.23
C LEU A 65 1.37 9.51 -10.07
N PHE A 66 1.40 10.71 -9.53
CA PHE A 66 1.20 11.99 -10.21
C PHE A 66 2.41 12.91 -9.98
N PRO A 67 3.54 12.68 -10.66
CA PRO A 67 4.83 13.33 -10.36
C PRO A 67 4.95 14.74 -10.96
N LYS A 68 3.87 15.53 -10.94
CA LYS A 68 3.84 16.88 -11.54
C LYS A 68 4.54 17.93 -10.66
N TYR A 69 4.40 17.80 -9.33
CA TYR A 69 4.81 18.84 -8.38
C TYR A 69 5.95 18.41 -7.45
N ILE A 70 6.09 17.11 -7.23
CA ILE A 70 7.11 16.51 -6.37
C ILE A 70 7.60 15.22 -7.02
N THR A 71 8.85 14.84 -6.72
CA THR A 71 9.44 13.59 -7.19
C THR A 71 8.88 12.41 -6.38
N GLN A 72 7.62 12.05 -6.60
CA GLN A 72 6.93 11.01 -5.83
C GLN A 72 7.64 9.66 -5.90
N ALA A 73 8.23 9.30 -7.03
CA ALA A 73 8.97 8.04 -7.16
C ALA A 73 10.12 7.92 -6.15
N ALA A 74 10.83 9.02 -5.85
CA ALA A 74 11.92 9.01 -4.88
C ALA A 74 11.40 8.92 -3.43
N LEU A 75 10.30 9.61 -3.13
CA LEU A 75 9.66 9.56 -1.81
C LEU A 75 9.07 8.18 -1.53
N ASP A 76 8.32 7.64 -2.48
CA ASP A 76 7.70 6.32 -2.40
C ASP A 76 8.73 5.20 -2.26
N LEU A 77 9.87 5.30 -2.98
CA LEU A 77 10.99 4.38 -2.79
C LEU A 77 11.55 4.46 -1.37
N ALA A 78 11.79 5.67 -0.85
CA ALA A 78 12.30 5.85 0.51
C ALA A 78 11.34 5.28 1.57
N TYR A 79 10.03 5.45 1.39
CA TYR A 79 9.01 4.90 2.30
C TYR A 79 8.91 3.38 2.21
N ALA A 80 8.98 2.81 1.01
CA ALA A 80 9.03 1.36 0.82
C ALA A 80 10.27 0.75 1.50
N GLU A 81 11.44 1.33 1.29
CA GLU A 81 12.66 0.87 1.95
C GLU A 81 12.59 0.96 3.48
N GLN A 82 12.04 2.05 4.00
CA GLN A 82 11.84 2.21 5.44
C GLN A 82 10.87 1.15 5.98
N ALA A 83 9.75 0.94 5.31
CA ALA A 83 8.76 -0.06 5.71
C ALA A 83 9.34 -1.49 5.71
N CYS A 84 10.17 -1.84 4.73
CA CYS A 84 10.89 -3.12 4.69
C CYS A 84 11.89 -3.28 5.85
N ARG A 85 12.55 -2.19 6.27
CA ARG A 85 13.46 -2.21 7.44
C ARG A 85 12.69 -2.39 8.75
N ASP A 86 11.53 -1.74 8.87
CA ASP A 86 10.70 -1.78 10.08
C ASP A 86 9.94 -3.11 10.25
N CYS A 87 9.76 -3.88 9.16
CA CYS A 87 9.06 -5.17 9.16
C CYS A 87 9.93 -6.27 8.51
N PRO A 88 10.89 -6.85 9.25
CA PRO A 88 11.77 -7.88 8.70
C PRO A 88 10.99 -9.16 8.34
N PRO A 89 11.42 -9.90 7.29
CA PRO A 89 10.81 -11.16 6.91
C PRO A 89 10.85 -12.17 8.08
N GLY A 90 9.69 -12.75 8.43
CA GLY A 90 9.61 -13.86 9.40
C GLY A 90 9.22 -13.49 10.84
N THR A 91 8.49 -12.38 11.03
CA THR A 91 7.78 -12.09 12.30
C THR A 91 6.34 -12.59 12.28
#